data_AF-A0A956HF37-F1
#
_entry.id   AF-A0A956HF37-F1
#
_cell.length_a   1.000
_cell.length_b   1.000
_cell.length_c   1.000
_cell.angle_alpha   90.00
_cell.angle_beta   90.00
_cell.angle_gamma   90.00
#
_symmetry.space_group_name_H-M   'P 1'
#
loop_
_entity.id
_entity.type
_entity.pdbx_description
1 polymer ?
#
loop_
_entity_poly.entity_id
_entity_poly.type
_entity_poly.pdbx_seq_one_letter_code
_entity_poly.pdbx_strand_id
1 'polypeptide(L)'
;MRTHLALLSPLALTLLTGCPQRVTPEEGPPPTPKVVKVSDTDSEHVVVRDTDDLYAADPKNPRGPTPVNEVPAGGLGSGKPDETNGVCRLYAPKLAEPMCCPTALGFDVESVQQACGQRIYLGESYHASCGYYFHDPKTGGQSWFRLTYALEPTPREAADAHDERMQIRMDLPDFKSTPVPGVAGAFWSTHEGVHWAFLPGWPRVRLFSWRDEQCGDAEVAKIIARLVAAPPVAADAPRTLIPSDGVPG
;
A
#
# COMPACT_ATOMS: atom_id res chain seq x y z
N MET A 1 -4.64 -51.62 58.73
CA MET A 1 -3.29 -52.17 58.46
C MET A 1 -3.26 -52.56 56.97
N ARG A 2 -2.28 -52.05 56.20
CA ARG A 2 -2.02 -52.32 54.76
C ARG A 2 -2.99 -51.67 53.76
N THR A 3 -2.59 -50.98 52.68
CA THR A 3 -1.33 -50.33 52.24
C THR A 3 -1.73 -49.43 51.06
N HIS A 4 -1.23 -48.20 50.99
CA HIS A 4 -1.34 -47.33 49.82
C HIS A 4 -0.56 -47.92 48.64
N LEU A 5 -1.09 -47.81 47.41
CA LEU A 5 -0.25 -47.79 46.21
C LEU A 5 -0.83 -46.80 45.19
N ALA A 6 -0.18 -45.64 45.11
CA ALA A 6 -0.36 -44.65 44.07
C ALA A 6 0.43 -45.07 42.83
N LEU A 7 -0.21 -45.10 41.67
CA LEU A 7 0.46 -45.26 40.38
C LEU A 7 0.64 -43.88 39.74
N LEU A 8 1.86 -43.36 39.92
CA LEU A 8 2.43 -42.25 39.15
C LEU A 8 2.64 -42.71 37.71
N SER A 9 2.07 -41.99 36.75
CA SER A 9 2.37 -42.17 35.32
C SER A 9 3.43 -41.13 34.91
N PRO A 10 4.57 -41.55 34.32
CA PRO A 10 5.68 -40.65 34.04
C PRO A 10 5.46 -39.80 32.78
N LEU A 11 5.77 -38.51 32.92
CA LEU A 11 6.06 -37.54 31.86
C LEU A 11 7.06 -38.15 30.86
N ALA A 12 6.62 -38.41 29.63
CA ALA A 12 7.50 -38.63 28.50
C ALA A 12 7.89 -37.26 27.92
N LEU A 13 9.07 -36.80 28.34
CA LEU A 13 9.75 -35.59 27.94
C LEU A 13 10.31 -35.76 26.51
N THR A 14 9.56 -35.33 25.47
CA THR A 14 10.08 -35.23 24.10
C THR A 14 10.99 -34.01 23.98
N LEU A 15 12.28 -34.23 24.21
CA LEU A 15 13.37 -33.28 23.95
C LEU A 15 13.52 -33.08 22.43
N LEU A 16 13.24 -31.86 21.99
CA LEU A 16 13.52 -31.36 20.65
C LEU A 16 15.04 -31.24 20.45
N THR A 17 15.61 -32.10 19.61
CA THR A 17 16.99 -31.95 19.10
C THR A 17 17.01 -30.90 18.00
N GLY A 18 17.17 -29.63 18.37
CA GLY A 18 17.52 -28.56 17.44
C GLY A 18 19.02 -28.56 17.15
N CYS A 19 19.41 -28.66 15.88
CA CYS A 19 20.80 -28.59 15.45
C CYS A 19 21.37 -27.18 15.68
N PRO A 20 22.60 -27.03 16.23
CA PRO A 20 23.26 -25.74 16.32
C PRO A 20 23.73 -25.31 14.92
N GLN A 21 23.06 -24.31 14.34
CA GLN A 21 23.49 -23.69 13.08
C GLN A 21 24.69 -22.78 13.35
N ARG A 22 25.88 -23.22 12.92
CA ARG A 22 27.12 -22.47 12.98
C ARG A 22 27.05 -21.34 11.95
N VAL A 23 26.89 -20.11 12.41
CA VAL A 23 27.00 -18.92 11.56
C VAL A 23 28.49 -18.61 11.42
N THR A 24 29.03 -18.79 10.22
CA THR A 24 30.36 -18.30 9.85
C THR A 24 30.23 -16.80 9.56
N PRO A 25 30.99 -15.90 10.22
CA PRO A 25 31.03 -14.50 9.82
C PRO A 25 31.75 -14.39 8.47
N GLU A 26 31.07 -13.83 7.47
CA GLU A 26 31.69 -13.47 6.20
C GLU A 26 32.48 -12.17 6.43
N GLU A 27 33.79 -12.30 6.59
CA GLU A 27 34.73 -11.20 6.72
C GLU A 27 35.10 -10.70 5.31
N GLY A 28 34.19 -9.91 4.72
CA GLY A 28 34.42 -9.18 3.48
C GLY A 28 34.54 -7.67 3.75
N PRO A 29 35.47 -6.94 3.12
CA PRO A 29 35.56 -5.49 3.28
C PRO A 29 34.27 -4.82 2.78
N PRO A 30 33.77 -3.77 3.47
CA PRO A 30 32.54 -3.10 3.10
C PRO A 30 32.65 -2.50 1.69
N PRO A 31 31.60 -2.63 0.84
CA PRO A 31 31.60 -2.02 -0.48
C PRO A 31 31.67 -0.50 -0.34
N THR A 32 32.64 0.11 -1.00
CA THR A 32 32.82 1.57 -1.04
C THR A 32 31.59 2.20 -1.72
N PRO A 33 30.94 3.21 -1.11
CA PRO A 33 29.82 3.90 -1.76
C PRO A 33 30.30 4.62 -3.02
N LYS A 34 29.79 4.23 -4.19
CA LYS A 34 29.96 5.03 -5.40
C LYS A 34 29.06 6.27 -5.29
N VAL A 35 29.65 7.39 -4.94
CA VAL A 35 29.01 8.70 -5.05
C VAL A 35 28.88 9.03 -6.53
N VAL A 36 27.69 8.87 -7.09
CA VAL A 36 27.35 9.42 -8.41
C VAL A 36 26.91 10.87 -8.18
N LYS A 37 27.67 11.83 -8.72
CA LYS A 37 27.26 13.24 -8.79
C LYS A 37 26.03 13.33 -9.69
N VAL A 38 24.89 13.72 -9.13
CA VAL A 38 23.72 14.15 -9.89
C VAL A 38 24.01 15.55 -10.43
N SER A 39 23.89 15.73 -11.75
CA SER A 39 24.00 17.02 -12.43
C SER A 39 22.65 17.74 -12.39
N ASP A 40 22.61 18.94 -11.81
CA ASP A 40 21.46 19.86 -11.81
C ASP A 40 21.24 20.48 -13.20
N THR A 41 20.75 19.70 -14.16
CA THR A 41 20.28 20.23 -15.46
C THR A 41 19.27 19.27 -16.06
N ASP A 42 17.99 19.41 -15.70
CA ASP A 42 16.84 19.02 -16.53
C ASP A 42 15.57 19.64 -15.95
N SER A 43 15.53 20.96 -15.94
CA SER A 43 14.34 21.76 -15.63
C SER A 43 13.83 22.39 -16.92
N GLU A 44 13.14 21.61 -17.75
CA GLU A 44 12.32 22.12 -18.86
C GLU A 44 11.30 21.05 -19.32
N HIS A 45 10.32 20.76 -18.46
CA HIS A 45 9.14 19.98 -18.86
C HIS A 45 8.07 20.93 -19.43
N VAL A 46 7.92 20.94 -20.76
CA VAL A 46 6.82 21.62 -21.44
C VAL A 46 5.65 20.64 -21.57
N VAL A 47 4.52 20.98 -20.95
CA VAL A 47 3.26 20.23 -21.02
C VAL A 47 2.52 20.61 -22.30
N VAL A 48 2.15 19.63 -23.14
CA VAL A 48 1.33 19.86 -24.34
C VAL A 48 -0.08 19.37 -24.08
N ARG A 49 -1.07 20.15 -24.52
CA ARG A 49 -2.49 19.89 -24.35
C ARG A 49 -2.99 19.04 -25.53
N ASP A 50 -3.43 17.81 -25.26
CA ASP A 50 -4.18 17.01 -26.22
C ASP A 50 -5.36 16.35 -25.50
N THR A 51 -6.58 16.69 -25.95
CA THR A 51 -7.89 16.24 -25.45
C THR A 51 -8.01 16.05 -23.93
N ASP A 52 -8.41 17.13 -23.22
CA ASP A 52 -8.71 17.26 -21.77
C ASP A 52 -7.76 16.67 -20.71
N ASP A 53 -6.76 15.90 -21.11
CA ASP A 53 -5.70 15.35 -20.28
C ASP A 53 -4.36 16.06 -20.55
N LEU A 54 -3.57 16.23 -19.49
CA LEU A 54 -2.24 16.84 -19.56
C LEU A 54 -1.18 15.75 -19.45
N TYR A 55 -0.38 15.57 -20.51
CA TYR A 55 0.75 14.65 -20.53
C TYR A 55 2.09 15.42 -20.50
N ALA A 56 3.09 14.82 -19.86
CA ALA A 56 4.47 15.28 -20.00
C ALA A 56 5.01 14.86 -21.38
N ALA A 57 5.33 15.83 -22.24
CA ALA A 57 5.93 15.53 -23.53
C ALA A 57 7.42 15.19 -23.37
N ASP A 58 7.88 14.14 -24.06
CA ASP A 58 9.31 13.95 -24.31
C ASP A 58 9.71 14.91 -25.45
N PRO A 59 10.61 15.88 -25.22
CA PRO A 59 11.02 16.84 -26.23
C PRO A 59 11.75 16.21 -27.42
N LYS A 60 12.10 14.91 -27.37
CA LYS A 60 12.89 14.24 -28.41
C LYS A 60 12.12 13.40 -29.43
N ASN A 61 10.82 13.13 -29.27
CA ASN A 61 10.10 12.35 -30.30
C ASN A 61 8.59 12.61 -30.37
N PRO A 62 8.13 13.61 -31.17
CA PRO A 62 6.72 13.98 -31.21
C PRO A 62 5.81 13.01 -32.00
N ARG A 63 6.35 12.16 -32.90
CA ARG A 63 5.56 11.25 -33.74
C ARG A 63 6.40 10.08 -34.26
N GLY A 64 6.27 8.89 -33.67
CA GLY A 64 6.77 7.65 -34.26
C GLY A 64 6.30 6.41 -33.48
N PRO A 65 5.98 5.29 -34.15
CA PRO A 65 5.59 4.06 -33.48
C PRO A 65 6.78 3.51 -32.67
N THR A 66 6.56 3.28 -31.39
CA THR A 66 7.59 2.82 -30.46
C THR A 66 8.05 1.41 -30.84
N PRO A 67 9.36 1.13 -30.97
CA PRO A 67 9.86 -0.23 -31.08
C PRO A 67 9.51 -0.99 -29.79
N VAL A 68 9.07 -2.24 -29.95
CA VAL A 68 8.90 -3.20 -28.85
C VAL A 68 10.29 -3.55 -28.32
N ASN A 69 10.85 -2.69 -27.47
CA ASN A 69 12.11 -2.99 -26.80
C ASN A 69 11.82 -3.87 -25.59
N GLU A 70 12.43 -5.04 -25.60
CA GLU A 70 12.53 -5.99 -24.51
C GLU A 70 12.81 -5.27 -23.19
N VAL A 71 11.90 -5.42 -22.22
CA VAL A 71 12.11 -4.96 -20.86
C VAL A 71 13.31 -5.72 -20.30
N PRO A 72 14.40 -5.05 -19.88
CA PRO A 72 15.52 -5.73 -19.25
C PRO A 72 15.04 -6.39 -17.96
N ALA A 73 15.19 -7.70 -17.85
CA ALA A 73 14.93 -8.42 -16.61
C ALA A 73 15.82 -7.83 -15.50
N GLY A 74 15.20 -7.18 -14.51
CA GLY A 74 15.89 -6.65 -13.32
C GLY A 74 16.13 -5.15 -13.25
N GLY A 75 15.56 -4.34 -14.16
CA GLY A 75 15.60 -2.86 -14.03
C GLY A 75 14.58 -2.32 -13.03
N LEU A 76 14.91 -1.25 -12.29
CA LEU A 76 13.91 -0.49 -11.53
C LEU A 76 12.81 -0.01 -12.50
N GLY A 77 11.55 -0.09 -12.07
CA GLY A 77 10.42 0.37 -12.86
C GLY A 77 10.60 1.81 -13.34
N SER A 78 10.03 2.13 -14.50
CA SER A 78 10.27 3.40 -15.21
C SER A 78 9.75 4.64 -14.47
N GLY A 79 8.95 4.45 -13.39
CA GLY A 79 8.23 5.53 -12.71
C GLY A 79 7.18 6.21 -13.57
N LYS A 80 6.87 5.66 -14.75
CA LYS A 80 5.78 6.10 -15.61
C LYS A 80 4.60 5.13 -15.48
N PRO A 81 3.36 5.63 -15.56
CA PRO A 81 2.20 4.77 -15.69
C PRO A 81 2.34 3.82 -16.90
N ASP A 82 1.99 2.55 -16.72
CA ASP A 82 2.01 1.52 -17.75
C ASP A 82 0.66 0.79 -17.82
N GLU A 83 -0.01 0.89 -18.96
CA GLU A 83 -1.31 0.26 -19.23
C GLU A 83 -1.20 -0.93 -20.22
N THR A 84 0.01 -1.30 -20.62
CA THR A 84 0.25 -2.35 -21.65
C THR A 84 -0.17 -3.75 -21.20
N ASN A 85 -0.36 -3.97 -19.90
CA ASN A 85 -0.83 -5.24 -19.36
C ASN A 85 -2.33 -5.51 -19.60
N GLY A 86 -3.13 -4.49 -19.95
CA GLY A 86 -4.57 -4.64 -20.22
C GLY A 86 -5.46 -4.97 -19.00
N VAL A 87 -4.91 -4.95 -17.78
CA VAL A 87 -5.59 -5.30 -16.51
C VAL A 87 -5.69 -4.10 -15.57
N CYS A 88 -4.62 -3.34 -15.39
CA CYS A 88 -4.59 -2.14 -14.56
C CYS A 88 -3.57 -1.10 -15.07
N ARG A 89 -3.76 0.17 -14.70
CA ARG A 89 -2.70 1.18 -14.82
C ARG A 89 -1.64 0.91 -13.75
N LEU A 90 -0.47 0.39 -14.15
CA LEU A 90 0.65 0.10 -13.25
C LEU A 90 1.46 1.35 -12.99
N TYR A 91 1.83 1.58 -11.73
CA TYR A 91 2.76 2.63 -11.35
C TYR A 91 3.73 2.16 -10.28
N ALA A 92 4.99 1.94 -10.65
CA ALA A 92 6.05 1.65 -9.70
C ALA A 92 7.36 2.34 -10.02
N PRO A 93 7.66 3.45 -9.34
CA PRO A 93 8.89 4.20 -9.59
C PRO A 93 10.15 3.54 -9.04
N LYS A 94 10.03 2.48 -8.23
CA LYS A 94 11.16 1.84 -7.53
C LYS A 94 11.09 0.33 -7.45
N LEU A 95 10.10 -0.32 -8.05
CA LEU A 95 9.96 -1.78 -8.02
C LEU A 95 10.42 -2.35 -9.36
N ALA A 96 11.22 -3.41 -9.32
CA ALA A 96 11.67 -4.08 -10.54
C ALA A 96 10.52 -4.79 -11.27
N GLU A 97 9.59 -5.36 -10.50
CA GLU A 97 8.47 -6.14 -11.02
C GLU A 97 7.16 -5.65 -10.39
N PRO A 98 6.61 -4.52 -10.85
CA PRO A 98 5.30 -4.08 -10.41
C PRO A 98 4.22 -5.06 -10.82
N MET A 99 3.34 -5.37 -9.87
CA MET A 99 2.13 -6.16 -10.12
C MET A 99 0.89 -5.30 -9.87
N CYS A 100 -0.17 -5.60 -10.61
CA CYS A 100 -1.49 -5.09 -10.29
C CYS A 100 -1.89 -5.59 -8.90
N CYS A 101 -2.78 -4.84 -8.26
CA CYS A 101 -3.43 -5.32 -7.06
C CYS A 101 -4.10 -6.68 -7.32
N PRO A 102 -3.88 -7.71 -6.48
CA PRO A 102 -4.46 -9.03 -6.73
C PRO A 102 -5.99 -9.06 -6.56
N THR A 103 -6.57 -8.03 -5.94
CA THR A 103 -8.01 -7.92 -5.67
C THR A 103 -8.39 -6.45 -5.54
N ALA A 104 -9.57 -6.09 -6.04
CA ALA A 104 -10.15 -4.78 -5.81
C ALA A 104 -10.63 -4.68 -4.36
N LEU A 105 -10.09 -3.72 -3.58
CA LEU A 105 -10.42 -3.53 -2.16
C LEU A 105 -11.50 -2.46 -1.94
N GLY A 106 -12.25 -2.17 -3.00
CA GLY A 106 -13.28 -1.12 -3.04
C GLY A 106 -12.71 0.30 -3.10
N PHE A 107 -11.45 0.49 -3.48
CA PHE A 107 -10.85 1.81 -3.60
C PHE A 107 -11.50 2.61 -4.72
N ASP A 108 -11.98 3.80 -4.39
CA ASP A 108 -12.66 4.71 -5.30
C ASP A 108 -11.75 5.91 -5.57
N VAL A 109 -11.10 5.89 -6.74
CA VAL A 109 -10.19 6.94 -7.19
C VAL A 109 -10.91 8.28 -7.30
N GLU A 110 -12.13 8.32 -7.84
CA GLU A 110 -12.87 9.56 -8.02
C GLU A 110 -13.19 10.22 -6.69
N SER A 111 -13.62 9.44 -5.70
CA SER A 111 -13.84 9.96 -4.34
C SER A 111 -12.58 10.60 -3.77
N VAL A 112 -11.39 10.05 -4.03
CA VAL A 112 -10.12 10.64 -3.61
C VAL A 112 -9.78 11.91 -4.39
N GLN A 113 -9.97 11.89 -5.71
CA GLN A 113 -9.74 13.08 -6.56
C GLN A 113 -10.63 14.24 -6.10
N GLN A 114 -11.90 13.98 -5.80
CA GLN A 114 -12.88 14.96 -5.34
C GLN A 114 -12.60 15.45 -3.92
N ALA A 115 -12.32 14.54 -2.97
CA ALA A 115 -12.14 14.90 -1.57
C ALA A 115 -10.77 15.54 -1.30
N CYS A 116 -9.70 15.02 -1.90
CA CYS A 116 -8.33 15.43 -1.60
C CYS A 116 -7.73 16.38 -2.66
N GLY A 117 -8.43 16.64 -3.77
CA GLY A 117 -7.93 17.48 -4.87
C GLY A 117 -6.80 16.84 -5.68
N GLN A 118 -6.61 15.52 -5.55
CA GLN A 118 -5.55 14.75 -6.21
C GLN A 118 -5.92 14.45 -7.66
N ARG A 119 -5.82 15.42 -8.57
CA ARG A 119 -6.44 15.34 -9.90
C ARG A 119 -5.91 14.22 -10.81
N ILE A 120 -4.64 13.88 -10.72
CA ILE A 120 -3.99 12.96 -11.67
C ILE A 120 -3.71 11.64 -10.97
N TYR A 121 -4.43 10.59 -11.36
CA TYR A 121 -4.20 9.23 -10.89
C TYR A 121 -3.06 8.59 -11.69
N LEU A 122 -1.99 8.19 -11.03
CA LEU A 122 -0.79 7.63 -11.65
C LEU A 122 -0.89 6.12 -11.87
N GLY A 123 -1.69 5.42 -11.07
CA GLY A 123 -1.86 3.97 -11.18
C GLY A 123 -1.78 3.25 -9.84
N GLU A 124 -1.74 1.93 -9.90
CA GLU A 124 -1.57 1.05 -8.76
C GLU A 124 -0.25 0.29 -8.80
N SER A 125 0.24 -0.10 -7.63
CA SER A 125 1.24 -1.16 -7.52
C SER A 125 1.05 -1.97 -6.25
N TYR A 126 1.27 -3.27 -6.38
CA TYR A 126 1.25 -4.19 -5.26
C TYR A 126 2.67 -4.49 -4.75
N HIS A 127 2.89 -4.22 -3.47
CA HIS A 127 4.09 -4.63 -2.74
C HIS A 127 3.72 -4.87 -1.28
N ALA A 128 3.31 -6.11 -0.96
CA ALA A 128 2.67 -6.55 0.29
C ALA A 128 1.29 -5.92 0.58
N SER A 129 1.06 -4.68 0.15
CA SER A 129 -0.22 -3.99 0.13
C SER A 129 -0.50 -3.42 -1.25
N CYS A 130 -1.77 -3.14 -1.51
CA CYS A 130 -2.21 -2.36 -2.65
C CYS A 130 -1.88 -0.90 -2.44
N GLY A 131 -1.07 -0.29 -3.31
CA GLY A 131 -0.82 1.15 -3.34
C GLY A 131 -1.52 1.80 -4.52
N TYR A 132 -2.14 2.95 -4.27
CA TYR A 132 -2.81 3.78 -5.27
C TYR A 132 -2.14 5.14 -5.29
N TYR A 133 -1.61 5.53 -6.43
CA TYR A 133 -0.69 6.66 -6.56
C TYR A 133 -1.34 7.80 -7.31
N PHE A 134 -1.09 9.02 -6.85
CA PHE A 134 -1.55 10.24 -7.49
C PHE A 134 -0.39 11.23 -7.58
N HIS A 135 -0.44 12.10 -8.57
CA HIS A 135 0.48 13.23 -8.62
C HIS A 135 -0.05 14.34 -7.73
N ASP A 136 0.79 14.80 -6.81
CA ASP A 136 0.47 15.91 -5.92
C ASP A 136 0.74 17.25 -6.63
N PRO A 137 -0.30 18.03 -6.97
CA PRO A 137 -0.13 19.29 -7.69
C PRO A 137 0.57 20.38 -6.85
N LYS A 138 0.63 20.23 -5.51
CA LYS A 138 1.25 21.23 -4.63
C LYS A 138 2.77 21.05 -4.57
N THR A 139 3.22 19.80 -4.48
CA THR A 139 4.64 19.48 -4.31
C THR A 139 5.32 19.07 -5.62
N GLY A 140 4.53 18.71 -6.65
CA GLY A 140 5.03 18.07 -7.88
C GLY A 140 5.50 16.62 -7.66
N GLY A 141 5.32 16.09 -6.44
CA GLY A 141 5.68 14.73 -6.06
C GLY A 141 4.54 13.74 -6.27
N GLN A 142 4.69 12.57 -5.64
CA GLN A 142 3.66 11.53 -5.60
C GLN A 142 2.99 11.50 -4.22
N SER A 143 1.67 11.41 -4.21
CA SER A 143 0.89 10.99 -3.05
C SER A 143 0.45 9.53 -3.23
N TRP A 144 0.16 8.85 -2.13
CA TRP A 144 -0.21 7.44 -2.17
C TRP A 144 -1.23 7.10 -1.09
N PHE A 145 -2.17 6.24 -1.43
CA PHE A 145 -3.04 5.57 -0.46
C PHE A 145 -2.75 4.08 -0.49
N ARG A 146 -2.84 3.40 0.64
CA ARG A 146 -2.62 1.95 0.72
C ARG A 146 -3.81 1.23 1.32
N LEU A 147 -4.16 0.09 0.73
CA LEU A 147 -5.13 -0.85 1.28
C LEU A 147 -4.51 -2.24 1.42
N THR A 148 -4.87 -2.91 2.49
CA THR A 148 -4.61 -4.34 2.71
C THR A 148 -5.70 -4.92 3.61
N TYR A 149 -5.62 -6.21 3.91
CA TYR A 149 -6.43 -6.82 4.96
C TYR A 149 -5.64 -6.87 6.27
N ALA A 150 -6.31 -6.57 7.38
CA ALA A 150 -5.81 -6.92 8.69
C ALA A 150 -5.96 -8.43 8.93
N LEU A 151 -5.26 -8.94 9.94
CA LEU A 151 -5.32 -10.36 10.31
C LEU A 151 -6.48 -10.64 11.26
N GLU A 152 -6.86 -9.62 12.02
CA GLU A 152 -7.85 -9.66 13.06
C GLU A 152 -9.27 -9.62 12.48
N PRO A 153 -10.24 -10.29 13.15
CA PRO A 153 -11.58 -10.48 12.60
C PRO A 153 -12.46 -9.24 12.68
N THR A 154 -12.19 -8.31 13.60
CA THR A 154 -13.00 -7.10 13.81
C THR A 154 -12.14 -5.83 13.76
N PRO A 155 -12.70 -4.68 13.34
CA PRO A 155 -11.93 -3.43 13.29
C PRO A 155 -11.36 -3.00 14.64
N ARG A 156 -12.08 -3.27 15.74
CA ARG A 156 -11.58 -2.96 17.10
C ARG A 156 -10.38 -3.84 17.45
N GLU A 157 -10.47 -5.15 17.22
CA GLU A 157 -9.35 -6.06 17.48
C GLU A 157 -8.14 -5.73 16.60
N ALA A 158 -8.36 -5.39 15.33
CA ALA A 158 -7.29 -4.96 14.42
C ALA A 158 -6.61 -3.67 14.92
N ALA A 159 -7.41 -2.71 15.41
CA ALA A 159 -6.90 -1.48 16.00
C ALA A 159 -6.13 -1.75 17.30
N ASP A 160 -6.65 -2.58 18.21
CA ASP A 160 -5.97 -2.97 19.46
C ASP A 160 -4.63 -3.67 19.20
N ALA A 161 -4.61 -4.64 18.27
CA ALA A 161 -3.38 -5.36 17.90
C ALA A 161 -2.36 -4.47 17.17
N HIS A 162 -2.83 -3.44 16.46
CA HIS A 162 -1.94 -2.42 15.92
C HIS A 162 -1.41 -1.51 17.03
N ASP A 163 -2.27 -1.05 17.94
CA ASP A 163 -1.89 -0.19 19.06
C ASP A 163 -0.82 -0.84 19.94
N GLU A 164 -1.01 -2.11 20.31
CA GLU A 164 -0.03 -2.91 21.06
C GLU A 164 1.31 -3.01 20.32
N ARG A 165 1.29 -3.27 19.01
CA ARG A 165 2.52 -3.32 18.21
C ARG A 165 3.23 -1.98 18.18
N MET A 166 2.50 -0.87 18.12
CA MET A 166 3.09 0.48 18.14
C MET A 166 3.68 0.79 19.53
N GLN A 167 2.97 0.46 20.61
CA GLN A 167 3.46 0.59 21.98
C GLN A 167 4.79 -0.16 22.18
N ILE A 168 4.87 -1.41 21.72
CA ILE A 168 6.05 -2.26 21.92
C ILE A 168 7.20 -1.89 20.97
N ARG A 169 6.92 -1.76 19.66
CA ARG A 169 7.98 -1.62 18.64
C ARG A 169 8.51 -0.20 18.53
N MET A 170 7.70 0.80 18.86
CA MET A 170 8.04 2.21 18.73
C MET A 170 8.20 2.91 20.08
N ASP A 171 8.07 2.19 21.21
CA ASP A 171 8.14 2.71 22.59
C ASP A 171 7.14 3.86 22.84
N LEU A 172 5.89 3.65 22.44
CA LEU A 172 4.80 4.64 22.53
C LEU A 172 3.71 4.17 23.51
N PRO A 173 3.93 4.21 24.83
CA PRO A 173 3.04 3.57 25.81
C PRO A 173 1.59 4.07 25.78
N ASP A 174 1.37 5.32 25.39
CA ASP A 174 0.04 5.95 25.32
C ASP A 174 -0.59 5.87 23.92
N PHE A 175 0.04 5.19 22.96
CA PHE A 175 -0.49 5.08 21.60
C PHE A 175 -1.82 4.33 21.59
N LYS A 176 -2.84 4.95 21.00
CA LYS A 176 -4.18 4.38 20.94
C LYS A 176 -4.98 4.87 19.74
N SER A 177 -5.65 3.93 19.08
CA SER A 177 -6.60 4.19 18.02
C SER A 177 -7.91 4.78 18.57
N THR A 178 -8.42 5.79 17.87
CA THR A 178 -9.69 6.47 18.17
C THR A 178 -10.75 6.13 17.12
N PRO A 179 -12.05 6.27 17.41
CA PRO A 179 -13.09 6.10 16.40
C PRO A 179 -12.95 7.11 15.25
N VAL A 180 -13.23 6.67 14.03
CA VAL A 180 -13.29 7.58 12.87
C VAL A 180 -14.55 8.45 12.96
N PRO A 181 -14.45 9.78 12.91
CA PRO A 181 -15.61 10.67 12.96
C PRO A 181 -16.63 10.35 11.85
N GLY A 182 -17.89 10.13 12.25
CA GLY A 182 -18.98 9.88 11.31
C GLY A 182 -19.02 8.49 10.67
N VAL A 183 -18.11 7.58 11.01
CA VAL A 183 -18.06 6.22 10.43
C VAL A 183 -18.18 5.17 11.54
N ALA A 184 -19.37 4.60 11.68
CA ALA A 184 -19.66 3.62 12.72
C ALA A 184 -18.79 2.35 12.58
N GLY A 185 -18.18 1.93 13.69
CA GLY A 185 -17.37 0.71 13.76
C GLY A 185 -15.99 0.80 13.12
N ALA A 186 -15.59 1.97 12.58
CA ALA A 186 -14.23 2.21 12.10
C ALA A 186 -13.37 2.88 13.18
N PHE A 187 -12.09 2.53 13.19
CA PHE A 187 -11.09 3.10 14.08
C PHE A 187 -9.90 3.58 13.27
N TRP A 188 -9.19 4.60 13.75
CA TRP A 188 -7.95 5.06 13.15
C TRP A 188 -6.91 5.47 14.19
N SER A 189 -5.66 5.53 13.77
CA SER A 189 -4.54 6.03 14.55
C SER A 189 -3.55 6.75 13.64
N THR A 190 -2.67 7.55 14.26
CA THR A 190 -1.65 8.31 13.55
C THR A 190 -0.34 8.32 14.32
N HIS A 191 0.77 8.19 13.60
CA HIS A 191 2.13 8.33 14.13
C HIS A 191 3.06 8.85 13.04
N GLU A 192 3.86 9.86 13.37
CA GLU A 192 4.82 10.48 12.43
C GLU A 192 4.21 10.84 11.07
N GLY A 193 2.97 11.35 11.09
CA GLY A 193 2.23 11.76 9.90
C GLY A 193 1.78 10.63 8.98
N VAL A 194 1.87 9.37 9.43
CA VAL A 194 1.26 8.21 8.78
C VAL A 194 0.01 7.83 9.55
N HIS A 195 -1.07 7.62 8.83
CA HIS A 195 -2.35 7.20 9.39
C HIS A 195 -2.69 5.77 9.01
N TRP A 196 -3.46 5.13 9.87
CA TRP A 196 -4.03 3.80 9.68
C TRP A 196 -5.49 3.82 10.08
N ALA A 197 -6.39 3.35 9.22
CA ALA A 197 -7.80 3.17 9.50
C ALA A 197 -8.22 1.71 9.29
N PHE A 198 -8.94 1.17 10.27
CA PHE A 198 -9.45 -0.20 10.32
C PHE A 198 -10.93 -0.18 10.00
N LEU A 199 -11.29 -0.78 8.87
CA LEU A 199 -12.58 -0.55 8.23
C LEU A 199 -13.51 -1.77 8.35
N PRO A 200 -14.79 -1.57 8.75
CA PRO A 200 -15.83 -2.60 8.71
C PRO A 200 -16.39 -2.80 7.29
N GLY A 201 -17.43 -3.64 7.21
CA GLY A 201 -18.29 -3.81 6.03
C GLY A 201 -17.97 -5.02 5.16
N TRP A 202 -16.77 -5.60 5.30
CA TRP A 202 -16.33 -6.77 4.53
C TRP A 202 -16.12 -7.98 5.45
N PRO A 203 -16.09 -9.21 4.92
CA PRO A 203 -15.77 -10.42 5.72
C PRO A 203 -14.39 -10.36 6.39
N ARG A 204 -13.47 -9.57 5.84
CA ARG A 204 -12.15 -9.31 6.41
C ARG A 204 -11.99 -7.82 6.63
N VAL A 205 -11.42 -7.43 7.77
CA VAL A 205 -11.12 -6.04 8.10
C VAL A 205 -10.13 -5.49 7.07
N ARG A 206 -10.45 -4.34 6.49
CA ARG A 206 -9.52 -3.63 5.60
C ARG A 206 -8.71 -2.63 6.42
N LEU A 207 -7.42 -2.55 6.15
CA LEU A 207 -6.51 -1.56 6.69
C LEU A 207 -6.20 -0.54 5.60
N PHE A 208 -6.61 0.70 5.81
CA PHE A 208 -6.38 1.84 4.94
C PHE A 208 -5.31 2.76 5.51
N SER A 209 -4.35 3.18 4.70
CA SER A 209 -3.25 4.04 5.16
C SER A 209 -2.95 5.18 4.20
N TRP A 210 -2.58 6.32 4.75
CA TRP A 210 -2.23 7.55 4.03
C TRP A 210 -1.24 8.40 4.86
N ARG A 211 -0.83 9.55 4.32
CA ARG A 211 0.01 10.55 5.01
C ARG A 211 -0.68 11.91 5.13
N ASP A 212 -0.33 12.66 6.17
CA ASP A 212 -0.85 14.02 6.45
C ASP A 212 -0.83 14.95 5.23
N GLU A 213 0.27 14.92 4.49
CA GLU A 213 0.52 15.78 3.35
C GLU A 213 -0.44 15.55 2.17
N GLN A 214 -1.10 14.39 2.13
CA GLN A 214 -1.88 13.95 0.98
C GLN A 214 -3.33 14.40 1.04
N CYS A 215 -3.93 14.35 2.23
CA CYS A 215 -5.34 14.63 2.44
C CYS A 215 -5.63 14.88 3.92
N GLY A 216 -6.46 15.89 4.21
CA GLY A 216 -6.88 16.20 5.58
C GLY A 216 -7.85 15.18 6.15
N ASP A 217 -7.86 15.03 7.47
CA ASP A 217 -8.67 14.03 8.18
C ASP A 217 -10.17 14.12 7.88
N ALA A 218 -10.72 15.32 7.71
CA ALA A 218 -12.14 15.50 7.40
C ALA A 218 -12.50 14.99 5.99
N GLU A 219 -11.59 15.15 5.03
CA GLU A 219 -11.72 14.65 3.66
C GLU A 219 -11.52 13.13 3.62
N VAL A 220 -10.54 12.63 4.38
CA VAL A 220 -10.30 11.20 4.50
C VAL A 220 -11.45 10.48 5.18
N ALA A 221 -12.10 11.08 6.19
CA ALA A 221 -13.31 10.50 6.79
C ALA A 221 -14.43 10.29 5.75
N LYS A 222 -14.58 11.20 4.76
CA LYS A 222 -15.54 11.03 3.65
C LYS A 222 -15.14 9.86 2.75
N ILE A 223 -13.85 9.71 2.44
CA ILE A 223 -13.33 8.57 1.67
C ILE A 223 -13.55 7.26 2.42
N ILE A 224 -13.25 7.22 3.72
CA ILE A 224 -13.47 6.05 4.57
C ILE A 224 -14.95 5.66 4.59
N ALA A 225 -15.88 6.62 4.68
CA ALA A 225 -17.31 6.34 4.62
C ALA A 225 -17.70 5.65 3.29
N ARG A 226 -17.15 6.13 2.16
CA ARG A 226 -17.35 5.50 0.84
C ARG A 226 -16.74 4.10 0.77
N LEU A 227 -15.51 3.93 1.26
CA LEU A 227 -14.85 2.63 1.33
C LEU A 227 -15.67 1.62 2.13
N VAL A 228 -16.19 2.01 3.31
CA VAL A 228 -17.02 1.16 4.17
C VAL A 228 -18.32 0.77 3.48
N ALA A 229 -18.94 1.68 2.72
CA ALA A 229 -20.16 1.41 1.95
C ALA A 229 -19.93 0.56 0.69
N ALA A 230 -18.70 0.50 0.17
CA ALA A 230 -18.40 -0.28 -1.04
C ALA A 230 -18.58 -1.78 -0.78
N PRO A 231 -19.31 -2.51 -1.64
CA PRO A 231 -19.51 -3.95 -1.48
C PRO A 231 -18.21 -4.74 -1.74
N PRO A 232 -18.06 -5.94 -1.16
CA PRO A 232 -17.02 -6.88 -1.54
C PRO A 232 -17.02 -7.15 -3.05
N VAL A 233 -15.85 -7.03 -3.67
CA VAL A 233 -15.65 -7.36 -5.08
C VAL A 233 -15.24 -8.82 -5.20
N ALA A 234 -15.86 -9.56 -6.11
CA ALA A 234 -15.47 -10.94 -6.39
C ALA A 234 -14.03 -11.00 -6.93
N ALA A 235 -13.29 -12.05 -6.59
CA ALA A 235 -11.87 -12.18 -6.96
C ALA A 235 -11.65 -12.22 -8.49
N ASP A 236 -12.66 -12.66 -9.24
CA ASP A 236 -12.69 -12.78 -10.69
C ASP A 236 -13.46 -11.64 -11.40
N ALA A 237 -13.90 -10.62 -10.66
CA ALA A 237 -14.60 -9.50 -11.26
C ALA A 237 -13.70 -8.79 -12.29
N PRO A 238 -14.24 -8.43 -13.48
CA PRO A 238 -13.49 -7.69 -14.48
C PRO A 238 -12.90 -6.41 -13.90
N ARG A 239 -11.63 -6.16 -14.18
CA ARG A 239 -10.95 -4.92 -13.79
C ARG A 239 -11.01 -3.92 -14.94
N THR A 240 -11.40 -2.70 -14.63
CA THR A 240 -11.32 -1.57 -15.56
C THR A 240 -9.97 -0.86 -15.40
N LEU A 241 -9.32 -0.56 -16.53
CA LEU A 241 -8.00 0.09 -16.60
C LEU A 241 -7.98 1.49 -15.96
N ILE A 242 -9.15 2.13 -15.95
CA ILE A 242 -9.44 3.39 -15.29
C ILE A 242 -10.72 3.12 -14.47
N PRO A 243 -10.77 3.47 -13.17
CA PRO A 243 -12.02 3.42 -12.43
C PRO A 243 -13.07 4.19 -13.22
N SER A 244 -14.07 3.47 -13.70
CA SER A 244 -15.08 3.99 -14.60
C SER A 244 -16.06 4.86 -13.83
N ASP A 245 -16.28 6.07 -14.35
CA ASP A 245 -17.36 7.01 -14.00
C ASP A 245 -18.54 6.25 -13.39
N GLY A 246 -18.72 6.33 -12.07
CA GLY A 246 -19.53 5.41 -11.26
C GLY A 246 -20.91 5.03 -11.81
N VAL A 247 -20.98 4.06 -12.73
CA VAL A 247 -22.21 3.41 -13.17
C VAL A 247 -22.28 2.02 -12.52
N PRO A 248 -23.30 1.75 -11.69
CA PRO A 248 -23.51 0.42 -11.13
C PRO A 248 -23.90 -0.55 -12.26
N GLY A 249 -23.17 -1.66 -12.36
CA GLY A 249 -23.61 -2.88 -13.06
C GLY A 249 -24.44 -3.77 -12.17
#